data_AF-A0A821NPN7-F1
#
_entry.id   AF-A0A821NPN7-F1
#
_cell.length_a   1.000
_cell.length_b   1.000
_cell.length_c   1.000
_cell.angle_alpha   90.00
_cell.angle_beta   90.00
_cell.angle_gamma   90.00
#
_symmetry.space_group_name_H-M   'P 1'
#
loop_
_entity.id
_entity.type
_entity.pdbx_description
1 polymer ?
#
loop_
_entity_poly.entity_id
_entity_poly.type
_entity_poly.pdbx_seq_one_letter_code
_entity_poly.pdbx_strand_id
1 'polypeptide(L)'
;FLYLDFKDRPNDYEKSLFVANIIEIPPDKKFARGELMESLGDADTLEAQSKAILMENAIRDEEFNDEVIKCLPLEQDSWHIPDEEFSKRLDLRNKCIFTIDPATARDLDDALSCERLENGHYRIGVHIADVSYFVQEQTSLDNEAAQRTTSVYLVERVIPMLPRLLCDRLCSLNPNEDRLTYSVIWIMDEKGNILDEQFTRSIIRSCAKLSYEHAQDIIDHPNKEYKNEDFPTITNNYAINDIKQTVLDLYEISKILRSKRIGALTLNQPKLQYQIKPDSKIPLSFSIYQQKESNRLVEEYMLLANMQVARKLCLTESIHDKVILRRHPPPNSTALQNTIKILKSVGIEIDGKSSDDIAKAIRNIENESTKKLLIHLLAKSMQLAIYCCASCVPDNIYSHFALNVDFYTHFTSPIRRYPDILVHRS
;
A
#
# COMPACT_ATOMS: atom_id res chain seq x y z
N PHE A 1 42.16 0.62 -11.71
CA PHE A 1 42.61 1.94 -11.23
C PHE A 1 42.62 2.02 -9.71
N LEU A 2 41.51 1.73 -9.01
CA LEU A 2 41.44 1.71 -7.53
C LEU A 2 42.54 0.89 -6.81
N TYR A 3 42.94 -0.27 -7.34
CA TYR A 3 43.86 -1.19 -6.64
C TYR A 3 45.28 -0.64 -6.43
N LEU A 4 45.83 0.11 -7.39
CA LEU A 4 47.20 0.65 -7.29
C LEU A 4 47.22 1.84 -6.32
N ASP A 5 46.25 2.75 -6.42
CA ASP A 5 46.12 3.90 -5.52
C ASP A 5 45.83 3.49 -4.07
N PHE A 6 44.97 2.49 -3.86
CA PHE A 6 44.65 1.99 -2.51
C PHE A 6 45.88 1.40 -1.81
N LYS A 7 46.75 0.69 -2.54
CA LYS A 7 47.95 0.08 -1.97
C LYS A 7 48.96 1.13 -1.51
N ASP A 8 49.10 2.21 -2.28
CA ASP A 8 50.08 3.27 -2.01
C ASP A 8 49.55 4.31 -1.01
N ARG A 9 48.23 4.56 -0.99
CA ARG A 9 47.57 5.56 -0.13
C ARG A 9 46.26 5.01 0.46
N PRO A 10 46.31 4.00 1.35
CA PRO A 10 45.10 3.39 1.91
C PRO A 10 44.26 4.37 2.74
N ASN A 11 44.91 5.34 3.39
CA ASN A 11 44.24 6.34 4.24
C ASN A 11 43.32 7.27 3.44
N ASP A 12 43.55 7.46 2.14
CA ASP A 12 42.66 8.27 1.28
C ASP A 12 41.26 7.62 1.17
N TYR A 13 41.15 6.32 1.48
CA TYR A 13 39.93 5.53 1.39
C TYR A 13 39.34 5.15 2.75
N GLU A 14 39.84 5.70 3.87
CA GLU A 14 39.37 5.38 5.23
C GLU A 14 37.85 5.58 5.39
N LYS A 15 37.30 6.58 4.68
CA LYS A 15 35.87 6.90 4.67
C LYS A 15 35.13 6.36 3.44
N SER A 16 35.77 5.61 2.56
CA SER A 16 35.10 5.09 1.36
C SER A 16 34.33 3.81 1.67
N LEU A 17 33.07 3.75 1.25
CA LEU A 17 32.28 2.53 1.25
C LEU A 17 32.60 1.69 0.01
N PHE A 18 32.68 0.38 0.22
CA PHE A 18 32.90 -0.60 -0.82
C PHE A 18 31.96 -1.77 -0.65
N VAL A 19 31.66 -2.42 -1.77
CA VAL A 19 30.89 -3.66 -1.81
C VAL A 19 31.85 -4.81 -2.00
N ALA A 20 31.70 -5.85 -1.20
CA ALA A 20 32.43 -7.10 -1.36
C ALA A 20 31.46 -8.28 -1.35
N ASN A 21 31.65 -9.21 -2.28
CA ASN A 21 30.92 -10.48 -2.29
C ASN A 21 31.70 -11.53 -1.50
N ILE A 22 31.05 -12.26 -0.60
CA ILE A 22 31.69 -13.36 0.14
C ILE A 22 31.79 -14.57 -0.79
N ILE A 23 33.02 -15.01 -1.08
CA ILE A 23 33.28 -16.18 -1.94
C ILE A 23 33.39 -17.44 -1.09
N GLU A 24 34.09 -17.35 0.05
CA GLU A 24 34.44 -18.52 0.86
C GLU A 24 34.46 -18.14 2.34
N ILE A 25 33.94 -19.02 3.19
CA ILE A 25 34.12 -18.95 4.65
C ILE A 25 34.90 -20.19 5.08
N PRO A 26 36.25 -20.13 5.10
CA PRO A 26 37.05 -21.30 5.43
C PRO A 26 36.85 -21.67 6.93
N PRO A 27 36.65 -22.95 7.27
CA PRO A 27 36.31 -23.37 8.64
C PRO A 27 37.41 -23.04 9.66
N ASP A 28 38.67 -23.03 9.22
CA ASP A 28 39.84 -22.79 10.08
C ASP A 28 40.36 -21.34 10.04
N LYS A 29 39.60 -20.42 9.44
CA LYS A 29 39.99 -19.01 9.34
C LYS A 29 39.03 -18.13 10.12
N LYS A 30 39.59 -17.10 10.75
CA LYS A 30 38.84 -16.10 11.50
C LYS A 30 37.97 -15.19 10.60
N PHE A 31 38.37 -15.03 9.34
CA PHE A 31 37.73 -14.10 8.40
C PHE A 31 37.34 -14.83 7.12
N ALA A 32 36.20 -14.42 6.55
CA ALA A 32 35.77 -14.84 5.23
C ALA A 32 36.69 -14.25 4.14
N ARG A 33 36.73 -14.90 2.99
CA ARG A 33 37.35 -14.39 1.77
C ARG A 33 36.27 -13.84 0.87
N GLY A 34 36.50 -12.64 0.34
CA GLY A 34 35.57 -12.00 -0.57
C GLY A 34 36.27 -11.32 -1.73
N GLU A 35 35.49 -11.00 -2.74
CA GLU A 35 35.90 -10.22 -3.91
C GLU A 35 35.33 -8.82 -3.80
N LEU A 36 36.20 -7.83 -3.95
CA LEU A 36 35.80 -6.42 -3.96
C LEU A 36 35.16 -6.11 -5.31
N MET A 37 33.91 -5.64 -5.29
CA MET A 37 33.12 -5.40 -6.50
C MET A 37 33.29 -3.96 -6.97
N GLU A 38 32.81 -3.00 -6.17
CA GLU A 38 32.80 -1.58 -6.53
C GLU A 38 32.92 -0.67 -5.30
N SER A 39 33.21 0.62 -5.55
CA SER A 39 33.18 1.67 -4.53
C SER A 39 31.87 2.43 -4.61
N LEU A 40 31.22 2.63 -3.47
CA LEU A 40 29.95 3.37 -3.37
C LEU A 40 30.16 4.88 -3.12
N GLY A 41 31.40 5.29 -2.86
CA GLY A 41 31.77 6.67 -2.53
C GLY A 41 32.02 6.89 -1.05
N ASP A 42 31.99 8.16 -0.64
CA ASP A 42 32.27 8.58 0.74
C ASP A 42 31.10 8.23 1.68
N ALA A 43 31.41 7.53 2.78
CA ALA A 43 30.48 7.06 3.81
C ALA A 43 29.71 8.20 4.49
N ASP A 44 30.23 9.42 4.48
CA ASP A 44 29.53 10.58 5.06
C ASP A 44 28.44 11.14 4.12
N THR A 45 28.27 10.58 2.91
CA THR A 45 27.28 11.03 1.93
C THR A 45 26.00 10.20 1.97
N LEU A 46 24.85 10.89 1.82
CA LEU A 46 23.54 10.25 1.75
C LEU A 46 23.43 9.27 0.57
N GLU A 47 24.04 9.60 -0.57
CA GLU A 47 24.00 8.75 -1.77
C GLU A 47 24.71 7.41 -1.54
N ALA A 48 25.93 7.43 -0.99
CA ALA A 48 26.68 6.20 -0.72
C ALA A 48 25.97 5.31 0.31
N GLN A 49 25.43 5.91 1.39
CA GLN A 49 24.68 5.19 2.42
C GLN A 49 23.37 4.59 1.85
N SER A 50 22.66 5.34 1.00
CA SER A 50 21.43 4.86 0.38
C SER A 50 21.72 3.68 -0.55
N LYS A 51 22.77 3.76 -1.39
CA LYS A 51 23.22 2.63 -2.23
C LYS A 51 23.59 1.41 -1.39
N ALA A 52 24.34 1.61 -0.30
CA ALA A 52 24.72 0.52 0.60
C ALA A 52 23.50 -0.21 1.18
N ILE A 53 22.49 0.54 1.67
CA ILE A 53 21.23 -0.03 2.18
C ILE A 53 20.51 -0.83 1.10
N LEU A 54 20.41 -0.28 -0.12
CA LEU A 54 19.74 -0.97 -1.24
C LEU A 54 20.43 -2.29 -1.57
N MET A 55 21.76 -2.30 -1.65
CA MET A 55 22.53 -3.51 -1.94
C MET A 55 22.46 -4.54 -0.81
N GLU A 56 22.57 -4.12 0.44
CA GLU A 56 22.44 -5.00 1.61
C GLU A 56 21.07 -5.71 1.64
N ASN A 57 20.02 -5.04 1.17
CA ASN A 57 18.67 -5.58 1.10
C ASN A 57 18.33 -6.20 -0.27
N ALA A 58 19.30 -6.36 -1.16
CA ALA A 58 19.14 -6.89 -2.51
C ALA A 58 18.05 -6.17 -3.34
N ILE A 59 17.92 -4.85 -3.16
CA ILE A 59 16.98 -4.00 -3.88
C ILE A 59 17.66 -3.44 -5.12
N ARG A 60 17.14 -3.83 -6.29
CA ARG A 60 17.62 -3.35 -7.60
C ARG A 60 17.05 -1.96 -7.88
N ASP A 61 17.91 -0.97 -8.06
CA ASP A 61 17.53 0.39 -8.47
C ASP A 61 17.99 0.75 -9.90
N GLU A 62 18.35 -0.27 -10.67
CA GLU A 62 18.72 -0.19 -12.08
C GLU A 62 17.56 0.25 -12.96
N GLU A 63 17.89 0.91 -14.07
CA GLU A 63 16.95 1.20 -15.15
C GLU A 63 16.39 -0.08 -15.77
N PHE A 64 15.16 -0.01 -16.26
CA PHE A 64 14.51 -1.14 -16.93
C PHE A 64 15.20 -1.41 -18.26
N ASN A 65 15.50 -2.68 -18.54
CA ASN A 65 16.17 -3.07 -19.79
C ASN A 65 15.26 -2.95 -21.03
N ASP A 66 15.84 -2.98 -22.21
CA ASP A 66 15.13 -2.82 -23.49
C ASP A 66 14.03 -3.87 -23.70
N GLU A 67 14.19 -5.09 -23.19
CA GLU A 67 13.19 -6.16 -23.32
C GLU A 67 11.93 -5.84 -22.50
N VAL A 68 12.09 -5.28 -21.31
CA VAL A 68 10.99 -4.79 -20.47
C VAL A 68 10.30 -3.59 -21.14
N ILE A 69 11.08 -2.63 -21.64
CA ILE A 69 10.53 -1.44 -22.31
C ILE A 69 9.74 -1.80 -23.58
N LYS A 70 10.18 -2.82 -24.34
CA LYS A 70 9.46 -3.32 -25.52
C LYS A 70 8.10 -3.96 -25.21
N CYS A 71 7.84 -4.35 -23.95
CA CYS A 71 6.52 -4.85 -23.53
C CYS A 71 5.50 -3.72 -23.30
N LEU A 72 5.95 -2.46 -23.22
CA LEU A 72 5.06 -1.31 -23.08
C LEU A 72 4.33 -1.04 -24.41
N PRO A 73 3.16 -0.37 -24.39
CA PRO A 73 2.45 -0.02 -25.61
C PRO A 73 3.35 0.75 -26.59
N LEU A 74 3.34 0.37 -27.88
CA LEU A 74 4.25 0.94 -28.89
C LEU A 74 4.09 2.46 -29.06
N GLU A 75 2.84 2.92 -29.00
CA GLU A 75 2.47 4.34 -29.10
C GLU A 75 2.39 4.98 -27.71
N GLN A 76 3.50 4.97 -26.97
CA GLN A 76 3.53 5.35 -25.55
C GLN A 76 2.87 6.71 -25.25
N ASP A 77 3.10 7.71 -26.11
CA ASP A 77 2.60 9.09 -25.94
C ASP A 77 1.21 9.34 -26.53
N SER A 78 0.71 8.47 -27.40
CA SER A 78 -0.63 8.56 -28.02
C SER A 78 -1.56 7.41 -27.63
N TRP A 79 -1.15 6.59 -26.65
CA TRP A 79 -1.96 5.48 -26.19
C TRP A 79 -3.30 5.97 -25.68
N HIS A 80 -4.35 5.39 -26.22
CA HIS A 80 -5.73 5.57 -25.79
C HIS A 80 -6.35 4.18 -25.60
N ILE A 81 -7.41 4.14 -24.79
CA ILE A 81 -8.16 2.91 -24.57
C ILE A 81 -8.73 2.46 -25.92
N PRO A 82 -8.48 1.21 -26.36
CA PRO A 82 -9.05 0.70 -27.59
C PRO A 82 -10.58 0.71 -27.56
N ASP A 83 -11.24 1.06 -28.68
CA ASP A 83 -12.70 1.18 -28.78
C ASP A 83 -13.45 -0.09 -28.30
N GLU A 84 -12.87 -1.27 -28.54
CA GLU A 84 -13.44 -2.54 -28.11
C GLU A 84 -13.55 -2.67 -26.58
N GLU A 85 -12.67 -2.05 -25.81
CA GLU A 85 -12.69 -2.13 -24.35
C GLU A 85 -13.90 -1.40 -23.76
N PHE A 86 -14.40 -0.35 -24.42
CA PHE A 86 -15.62 0.35 -24.01
C PHE A 86 -16.87 -0.53 -24.11
N SER A 87 -16.85 -1.55 -24.98
CA SER A 87 -17.96 -2.51 -25.11
C SER A 87 -17.90 -3.66 -24.10
N LYS A 88 -16.70 -3.98 -23.61
CA LYS A 88 -16.45 -5.12 -22.70
C LYS A 88 -16.51 -4.74 -21.22
N ARG A 89 -16.41 -3.45 -20.92
CA ARG A 89 -16.26 -2.92 -19.55
C ARG A 89 -17.46 -2.09 -19.14
N LEU A 90 -17.74 -2.09 -17.84
CA LEU A 90 -18.75 -1.20 -17.28
C LEU A 90 -18.27 0.26 -17.39
N ASP A 91 -19.01 1.08 -18.14
CA ASP A 91 -18.72 2.51 -18.27
C ASP A 91 -19.21 3.27 -17.04
N LEU A 92 -18.27 3.77 -16.25
CA LEU A 92 -18.50 4.57 -15.05
C LEU A 92 -17.97 6.00 -15.21
N ARG A 93 -17.62 6.42 -16.44
CA ARG A 93 -17.03 7.74 -16.69
C ARG A 93 -17.96 8.88 -16.34
N ASN A 94 -19.27 8.66 -16.28
CA ASN A 94 -20.27 9.67 -15.91
C ASN A 94 -20.62 9.67 -14.40
N LYS A 95 -19.74 9.11 -13.55
CA LYS A 95 -19.93 9.04 -12.09
C LYS A 95 -18.95 9.96 -11.36
N CYS A 96 -19.35 10.44 -10.17
CA CYS A 96 -18.50 11.24 -9.30
C CYS A 96 -17.46 10.32 -8.65
N ILE A 97 -16.33 10.16 -9.32
CA ILE A 97 -15.22 9.31 -8.90
C ILE A 97 -14.00 10.19 -8.71
N PHE A 98 -13.28 10.04 -7.60
CA PHE A 98 -12.06 10.80 -7.31
C PHE A 98 -11.08 9.94 -6.51
N THR A 99 -9.82 10.37 -6.46
CA THR A 99 -8.78 9.75 -5.62
C THR A 99 -8.53 10.57 -4.36
N ILE A 100 -8.07 9.94 -3.28
CA ILE A 100 -7.64 10.61 -2.04
C ILE A 100 -6.29 10.05 -1.60
N ASP A 101 -5.23 10.84 -1.79
CA ASP A 101 -3.86 10.36 -1.67
C ASP A 101 -2.98 11.33 -0.86
N PRO A 102 -1.72 10.98 -0.53
CA PRO A 102 -0.73 11.99 -0.17
C PRO A 102 -0.59 13.02 -1.30
N ALA A 103 -0.42 14.30 -0.97
CA ALA A 103 -0.25 15.36 -1.98
C ALA A 103 0.91 15.10 -2.96
N THR A 104 1.91 14.34 -2.54
CA THR A 104 3.10 13.97 -3.31
C THR A 104 2.92 12.70 -4.16
N ALA A 105 1.80 11.99 -4.06
CA ALA A 105 1.57 10.73 -4.79
C ALA A 105 1.53 10.95 -6.30
N ARG A 106 2.06 9.98 -7.06
CA ARG A 106 2.08 9.99 -8.53
C ARG A 106 1.43 8.73 -9.13
N ASP A 107 1.58 7.63 -8.41
CA ASP A 107 1.00 6.31 -8.59
C ASP A 107 -0.34 6.20 -7.85
N LEU A 108 -1.41 6.68 -8.49
CA LEU A 108 -2.76 6.64 -7.93
C LEU A 108 -3.39 5.30 -8.30
N ASP A 109 -3.34 4.34 -7.37
CA ASP A 109 -3.85 2.98 -7.55
C ASP A 109 -5.38 2.90 -7.45
N ASP A 110 -5.96 3.69 -6.55
CA ASP A 110 -7.35 3.55 -6.12
C ASP A 110 -8.15 4.86 -6.25
N ALA A 111 -9.42 4.70 -6.62
CA ALA A 111 -10.41 5.78 -6.64
C ALA A 111 -11.70 5.32 -5.96
N LEU A 112 -12.45 6.27 -5.41
CA LEU A 112 -13.67 6.03 -4.67
C LEU A 112 -14.85 6.74 -5.32
N SER A 113 -16.04 6.15 -5.19
CA SER A 113 -17.32 6.79 -5.45
C SER A 113 -18.37 6.40 -4.44
N CYS A 114 -19.36 7.28 -4.26
CA CYS A 114 -20.55 7.01 -3.46
C CYS A 114 -21.74 7.75 -4.06
N GLU A 115 -22.84 7.01 -4.28
CA GLU A 115 -24.10 7.53 -4.78
C GLU A 115 -25.22 7.07 -3.83
N ARG A 116 -25.97 8.02 -3.27
CA ARG A 116 -27.16 7.70 -2.49
C ARG A 116 -28.33 7.38 -3.43
N LEU A 117 -28.91 6.20 -3.27
CA LEU A 117 -30.01 5.70 -4.07
C LEU A 117 -31.37 6.20 -3.54
N GLU A 118 -32.42 6.12 -4.38
CA GLU A 118 -33.77 6.59 -4.05
C GLU A 118 -34.37 5.91 -2.80
N ASN A 119 -33.99 4.65 -2.55
CA ASN A 119 -34.40 3.88 -1.37
C ASN A 119 -33.60 4.21 -0.10
N GLY A 120 -32.66 5.16 -0.17
CA GLY A 120 -31.81 5.58 0.94
C GLY A 120 -30.54 4.76 1.12
N HIS A 121 -30.35 3.68 0.35
CA HIS A 121 -29.10 2.90 0.33
C HIS A 121 -27.98 3.62 -0.39
N TYR A 122 -26.76 3.15 -0.23
CA TYR A 122 -25.57 3.69 -0.87
C TYR A 122 -25.02 2.72 -1.90
N ARG A 123 -24.76 3.20 -3.12
CA ARG A 123 -23.90 2.51 -4.09
C ARG A 123 -22.48 3.04 -3.91
N ILE A 124 -21.60 2.21 -3.38
CA ILE A 124 -20.20 2.57 -3.11
C ILE A 124 -19.29 1.79 -4.05
N GLY A 125 -18.35 2.48 -4.69
CA GLY A 125 -17.37 1.88 -5.59
C GLY A 125 -15.94 2.09 -5.11
N VAL A 126 -15.17 1.01 -5.12
CA VAL A 126 -13.69 1.03 -5.08
C VAL A 126 -13.20 0.65 -6.47
N HIS A 127 -12.48 1.56 -7.12
CA HIS A 127 -12.00 1.41 -8.49
C HIS A 127 -10.48 1.34 -8.49
N ILE A 128 -9.91 0.18 -8.81
CA ILE A 128 -8.47 -0.05 -8.78
C ILE A 128 -7.91 -0.05 -10.20
N ALA A 129 -6.76 0.59 -10.42
CA ALA A 129 -6.06 0.57 -11.71
C ALA A 129 -5.90 -0.86 -12.26
N ASP A 130 -6.31 -1.08 -13.51
CA ASP A 130 -6.19 -2.39 -14.16
C ASP A 130 -4.79 -2.61 -14.73
N VAL A 131 -3.82 -2.77 -13.84
CA VAL A 131 -2.42 -3.04 -14.22
C VAL A 131 -2.27 -4.38 -14.93
N SER A 132 -3.13 -5.36 -14.61
CA SER A 132 -3.14 -6.68 -15.25
C SER A 132 -3.40 -6.62 -16.75
N TYR A 133 -4.08 -5.57 -17.23
CA TYR A 133 -4.24 -5.31 -18.66
C TYR A 133 -2.92 -4.95 -19.36
N PHE A 134 -2.03 -4.20 -18.69
CA PHE A 134 -0.76 -3.76 -19.29
C PHE A 134 0.38 -4.76 -19.03
N VAL A 135 0.37 -5.42 -17.87
CA VAL A 135 1.39 -6.40 -17.48
C VAL A 135 0.89 -7.80 -17.81
N GLN A 136 1.14 -8.24 -19.05
CA GLN A 136 0.74 -9.56 -19.53
C GLN A 136 1.65 -10.66 -18.96
N GLU A 137 1.06 -11.79 -18.58
CA GLU A 137 1.77 -12.93 -18.00
C GLU A 137 2.93 -13.41 -18.88
N GLN A 138 4.01 -13.86 -18.25
CA GLN A 138 5.18 -14.48 -18.92
C GLN A 138 5.94 -13.57 -19.89
N THR A 139 5.70 -12.25 -19.84
CA THR A 139 6.48 -11.26 -20.57
C THR A 139 7.73 -10.83 -19.77
N SER A 140 8.69 -10.17 -20.41
CA SER A 140 9.86 -9.62 -19.70
C SER A 140 9.46 -8.59 -18.64
N LEU A 141 8.42 -7.79 -18.90
CA LEU A 141 7.86 -6.85 -17.92
C LEU A 141 7.25 -7.56 -16.70
N ASP A 142 6.52 -8.65 -16.91
CA ASP A 142 5.97 -9.47 -15.83
C ASP A 142 7.07 -10.10 -14.97
N ASN A 143 8.09 -10.67 -15.61
CA ASN A 143 9.23 -11.25 -14.92
C ASN A 143 10.00 -10.21 -14.09
N GLU A 144 10.22 -9.00 -14.63
CA GLU A 144 10.88 -7.92 -13.90
C GLU A 144 10.00 -7.41 -12.74
N ALA A 145 8.68 -7.25 -12.94
CA ALA A 145 7.75 -6.90 -11.87
C ALA A 145 7.72 -7.95 -10.76
N ALA A 146 7.76 -9.24 -11.11
CA ALA A 146 7.85 -10.35 -10.18
C ALA A 146 9.16 -10.31 -9.38
N GLN A 147 10.30 -10.09 -10.05
CA GLN A 147 11.61 -9.98 -9.40
C GLN A 147 11.70 -8.80 -8.44
N ARG A 148 11.17 -7.63 -8.82
CA ARG A 148 11.11 -6.46 -7.92
C ARG A 148 10.08 -6.65 -6.80
N THR A 149 8.98 -7.36 -7.07
CA THR A 149 7.85 -7.69 -6.17
C THR A 149 7.05 -6.48 -5.63
N THR A 150 7.71 -5.39 -5.27
CA THR A 150 7.10 -4.19 -4.68
C THR A 150 7.90 -2.95 -5.05
N SER A 151 7.24 -1.78 -5.13
CA SER A 151 7.95 -0.51 -5.15
C SER A 151 8.56 -0.24 -3.77
N VAL A 152 9.76 0.35 -3.73
CA VAL A 152 10.47 0.71 -2.49
C VAL A 152 10.46 2.23 -2.33
N TYR A 153 9.88 2.70 -1.23
CA TYR A 153 9.79 4.13 -0.90
C TYR A 153 10.92 4.49 0.05
N LEU A 154 11.90 5.24 -0.47
CA LEU A 154 12.91 5.92 0.33
C LEU A 154 12.40 7.30 0.75
N VAL A 155 13.16 8.01 1.58
CA VAL A 155 12.77 9.34 2.05
C VAL A 155 12.73 10.34 0.91
N GLU A 156 13.69 10.25 -0.02
CA GLU A 156 13.94 11.22 -1.08
C GLU A 156 13.52 10.76 -2.48
N ARG A 157 13.27 9.46 -2.68
CA ARG A 157 12.85 8.90 -3.97
C ARG A 157 12.07 7.59 -3.82
N VAL A 158 11.47 7.15 -4.91
CA VAL A 158 10.81 5.84 -5.03
C VAL A 158 11.55 5.03 -6.09
N ILE A 159 11.84 3.77 -5.77
CA ILE A 159 12.31 2.76 -6.73
C ILE A 159 11.07 1.98 -7.18
N PRO A 160 10.61 2.18 -8.43
CA PRO A 160 9.33 1.63 -8.85
C PRO A 160 9.45 0.15 -9.24
N MET A 161 8.38 -0.59 -8.98
CA MET A 161 8.21 -1.97 -9.45
C MET A 161 8.01 -2.03 -10.97
N LEU A 162 7.33 -1.03 -11.55
CA LEU A 162 7.00 -0.94 -12.96
C LEU A 162 7.66 0.29 -13.62
N PRO A 163 7.83 0.32 -14.94
CA PRO A 163 8.29 1.51 -15.64
C PRO A 163 7.42 2.74 -15.34
N ARG A 164 8.04 3.92 -15.22
CA ARG A 164 7.36 5.19 -14.89
C ARG A 164 6.17 5.50 -15.81
N LEU A 165 6.23 5.08 -17.08
CA LEU A 165 5.12 5.23 -18.01
C LEU A 165 3.82 4.59 -17.48
N LEU A 166 3.91 3.40 -16.87
CA LEU A 166 2.77 2.74 -16.25
C LEU A 166 2.41 3.40 -14.92
N CYS A 167 3.41 3.60 -14.05
CA CYS A 167 3.18 4.12 -12.69
C CYS A 167 2.58 5.52 -12.67
N ASP A 168 3.11 6.43 -13.49
CA ASP A 168 2.78 7.87 -13.41
C ASP A 168 1.72 8.28 -14.44
N ARG A 169 1.52 7.49 -15.52
CA ARG A 169 0.55 7.81 -16.59
C ARG A 169 -0.51 6.74 -16.79
N LEU A 170 -0.17 5.63 -17.44
CA LEU A 170 -1.17 4.75 -18.07
C LEU A 170 -2.06 4.03 -17.05
N CYS A 171 -1.49 3.60 -15.92
CA CYS A 171 -2.25 2.95 -14.86
C CYS A 171 -2.74 3.95 -13.80
N SER A 172 -1.98 5.04 -13.56
CA SER A 172 -2.35 6.03 -12.56
C SER A 172 -3.71 6.66 -12.86
N LEU A 173 -4.59 6.70 -11.87
CA LEU A 173 -5.95 7.23 -11.97
C LEU A 173 -6.00 8.77 -11.95
N ASN A 174 -5.20 9.39 -12.83
CA ASN A 174 -5.09 10.83 -12.99
C ASN A 174 -6.46 11.46 -13.35
N PRO A 175 -6.74 12.68 -12.86
CA PRO A 175 -8.02 13.34 -13.10
C PRO A 175 -8.19 13.71 -14.58
N ASN A 176 -9.43 13.74 -15.04
CA ASN A 176 -9.83 14.12 -16.40
C ASN A 176 -9.22 13.26 -17.51
N GLU A 177 -8.96 12.00 -17.23
CA GLU A 177 -8.53 11.03 -18.23
C GLU A 177 -9.28 9.71 -18.05
N ASP A 178 -9.61 9.05 -19.17
CA ASP A 178 -10.26 7.76 -19.12
C ASP A 178 -9.23 6.70 -18.70
N ARG A 179 -9.63 5.82 -17.77
CA ARG A 179 -8.75 4.80 -17.19
C ARG A 179 -9.44 3.45 -17.06
N LEU A 180 -8.69 2.41 -17.41
CA LEU A 180 -9.08 1.02 -17.21
C LEU A 180 -8.95 0.67 -15.73
N THR A 181 -10.02 0.13 -15.16
CA THR A 181 -10.05 -0.27 -13.75
C THR A 181 -10.67 -1.64 -13.55
N TYR A 182 -10.33 -2.25 -12.43
CA TYR A 182 -11.08 -3.35 -11.82
C TYR A 182 -11.82 -2.78 -10.61
N SER A 183 -13.16 -2.78 -10.68
CA SER A 183 -14.02 -2.21 -9.65
C SER A 183 -14.67 -3.27 -8.77
N VAL A 184 -14.75 -2.96 -7.48
CA VAL A 184 -15.64 -3.60 -6.52
C VAL A 184 -16.74 -2.60 -6.18
N ILE A 185 -17.99 -2.96 -6.45
CA ILE A 185 -19.15 -2.10 -6.24
C ILE A 185 -20.08 -2.80 -5.26
N TRP A 186 -20.52 -2.06 -4.25
CA TRP A 186 -21.46 -2.56 -3.25
C TRP A 186 -22.73 -1.71 -3.23
N ILE A 187 -23.86 -2.37 -2.98
CA ILE A 187 -25.05 -1.71 -2.44
C ILE A 187 -25.06 -1.93 -0.94
N MET A 188 -25.06 -0.85 -0.16
CA MET A 188 -25.04 -0.91 1.31
C MET A 188 -26.23 -0.18 1.93
N ASP A 189 -26.76 -0.70 3.03
CA ASP A 189 -27.71 0.03 3.87
C ASP A 189 -27.02 1.13 4.70
N GLU A 190 -27.80 1.99 5.38
CA GLU A 190 -27.23 3.04 6.23
C GLU A 190 -26.45 2.51 7.45
N LYS A 191 -26.50 1.21 7.70
CA LYS A 191 -25.74 0.53 8.76
C LYS A 191 -24.46 -0.09 8.22
N GLY A 192 -24.11 0.13 6.94
CA GLY A 192 -22.92 -0.44 6.31
C GLY A 192 -22.96 -1.96 6.21
N ASN A 193 -24.14 -2.58 6.04
CA ASN A 193 -24.27 -3.98 5.64
C ASN A 193 -24.27 -4.06 4.12
N ILE A 194 -23.50 -4.99 3.55
CA ILE A 194 -23.51 -5.25 2.11
C ILE A 194 -24.77 -6.02 1.75
N LEU A 195 -25.60 -5.43 0.90
CA LEU A 195 -26.84 -6.01 0.38
C LEU A 195 -26.63 -6.69 -0.98
N ASP A 196 -25.75 -6.10 -1.80
CA ASP A 196 -25.35 -6.63 -3.10
C ASP A 196 -23.89 -6.28 -3.39
N GLU A 197 -23.22 -7.10 -4.19
CA GLU A 197 -21.80 -6.98 -4.49
C GLU A 197 -21.50 -7.39 -5.93
N GLN A 198 -20.75 -6.53 -6.62
CA GLN A 198 -20.32 -6.75 -7.99
C GLN A 198 -18.81 -6.51 -8.14
N PHE A 199 -18.12 -7.50 -8.71
CA PHE A 199 -16.74 -7.38 -9.17
C PHE A 199 -16.77 -7.28 -10.69
N THR A 200 -16.19 -6.22 -11.26
CA THR A 200 -16.22 -6.03 -12.72
C THR A 200 -15.03 -5.21 -13.21
N ARG A 201 -14.57 -5.52 -14.42
CA ARG A 201 -13.76 -4.57 -15.19
C ARG A 201 -14.62 -3.38 -15.61
N SER A 202 -14.05 -2.20 -15.55
CA SER A 202 -14.74 -0.93 -15.78
C SER A 202 -13.81 0.10 -16.41
N ILE A 203 -14.41 1.21 -16.86
CA ILE A 203 -13.70 2.40 -17.32
C ILE A 203 -14.21 3.58 -16.48
N ILE A 204 -13.29 4.31 -15.87
CA ILE A 204 -13.60 5.50 -15.07
C ILE A 204 -12.98 6.75 -15.69
N ARG A 205 -13.45 7.92 -15.25
CA ARG A 205 -12.81 9.20 -15.49
C ARG A 205 -12.83 9.99 -14.18
N SER A 206 -11.71 9.97 -13.45
CA SER A 206 -11.60 10.64 -12.16
C SER A 206 -11.88 12.14 -12.32
N CYS A 207 -12.80 12.71 -11.55
CA CYS A 207 -13.15 14.11 -11.63
C CYS A 207 -12.17 15.01 -10.88
N ALA A 208 -11.45 14.49 -9.88
CA ALA A 208 -10.48 15.22 -9.07
C ALA A 208 -9.44 14.29 -8.41
N LYS A 209 -8.26 14.84 -8.14
CA LYS A 209 -7.22 14.23 -7.30
C LYS A 209 -7.19 14.97 -5.97
N LEU A 210 -7.83 14.43 -4.94
CA LEU A 210 -7.82 15.02 -3.61
C LEU A 210 -6.57 14.59 -2.84
N SER A 211 -6.15 15.43 -1.90
CA SER A 211 -5.17 15.02 -0.90
C SER A 211 -5.90 14.64 0.39
N TYR A 212 -5.21 13.94 1.29
CA TYR A 212 -5.75 13.68 2.63
C TYR A 212 -6.11 14.96 3.38
N GLU A 213 -5.40 16.06 3.15
CA GLU A 213 -5.72 17.38 3.73
C GLU A 213 -7.01 17.95 3.17
N HIS A 214 -7.22 17.88 1.85
CA HIS A 214 -8.47 18.31 1.21
C HIS A 214 -9.68 17.53 1.75
N ALA A 215 -9.57 16.20 1.82
CA ALA A 215 -10.62 15.35 2.36
C ALA A 215 -10.83 15.59 3.86
N GLN A 216 -9.77 15.85 4.62
CA GLN A 216 -9.88 16.16 6.04
C GLN A 216 -10.59 17.50 6.29
N ASP A 217 -10.28 18.55 5.50
CA ASP A 217 -10.94 19.85 5.66
C ASP A 217 -12.46 19.73 5.45
N ILE A 218 -12.90 18.92 4.48
CA ILE A 218 -14.32 18.60 4.27
C ILE A 218 -14.93 17.90 5.49
N ILE A 219 -14.23 16.90 6.04
CA ILE A 219 -14.69 16.12 7.21
C ILE A 219 -14.81 17.00 8.46
N ASP A 220 -13.83 17.87 8.70
CA ASP A 220 -13.78 18.74 9.88
C ASP A 220 -14.78 19.91 9.79
N HIS A 221 -15.13 20.32 8.57
CA HIS A 221 -15.98 21.48 8.29
C HIS A 221 -17.15 21.18 7.35
N PRO A 222 -18.07 20.26 7.71
CA PRO A 222 -19.15 19.81 6.82
C PRO A 222 -20.13 20.93 6.40
N ASN A 223 -20.22 22.01 7.17
CA ASN A 223 -21.10 23.14 6.88
C ASN A 223 -20.40 24.31 6.16
N LYS A 224 -19.08 24.24 5.92
CA LYS A 224 -18.33 25.27 5.22
C LYS A 224 -18.70 25.27 3.74
N GLU A 225 -18.97 26.44 3.18
CA GLU A 225 -19.12 26.61 1.74
C GLU A 225 -17.73 26.73 1.12
N TYR A 226 -17.53 25.99 0.04
CA TYR A 226 -16.28 25.95 -0.70
C TYR A 226 -16.50 26.48 -2.10
N LYS A 227 -15.44 27.06 -2.65
CA LYS A 227 -15.38 27.37 -4.07
C LYS A 227 -14.51 26.33 -4.78
N ASN A 228 -14.72 26.15 -6.08
CA ASN A 228 -13.95 25.18 -6.85
C ASN A 228 -12.44 25.52 -6.85
N GLU A 229 -12.08 26.80 -6.71
CA GLU A 229 -10.69 27.26 -6.68
C GLU A 229 -9.95 26.89 -5.38
N ASP A 230 -10.68 26.50 -4.33
CA ASP A 230 -10.09 26.06 -3.06
C ASP A 230 -9.50 24.63 -3.14
N PHE A 231 -9.79 23.90 -4.23
CA PHE A 231 -9.43 22.50 -4.43
C PHE A 231 -8.63 22.30 -5.72
N PRO A 232 -7.97 21.13 -5.88
CA PRO A 232 -7.40 20.71 -7.15
C PRO A 232 -8.45 20.71 -8.26
N THR A 233 -8.00 20.82 -9.51
CA THR A 233 -8.89 20.91 -10.68
C THR A 233 -9.99 19.85 -10.65
N ILE A 234 -11.24 20.32 -10.66
CA ILE A 234 -12.45 19.49 -10.72
C ILE A 234 -12.95 19.49 -12.16
N THR A 235 -13.26 18.31 -12.68
CA THR A 235 -13.63 18.10 -14.08
C THR A 235 -14.91 17.28 -14.22
N ASN A 236 -15.28 16.95 -15.46
CA ASN A 236 -16.40 16.06 -15.77
C ASN A 236 -17.77 16.58 -15.28
N ASN A 237 -17.98 17.90 -15.35
CA ASN A 237 -19.19 18.62 -14.95
C ASN A 237 -19.59 18.46 -13.46
N TYR A 238 -18.69 17.97 -12.62
CA TYR A 238 -18.86 17.98 -11.17
C TYR A 238 -18.41 19.32 -10.58
N ALA A 239 -19.02 19.68 -9.46
CA ALA A 239 -18.59 20.80 -8.63
C ALA A 239 -18.06 20.28 -7.28
N ILE A 240 -17.39 21.17 -6.53
CA ILE A 240 -16.91 20.85 -5.19
C ILE A 240 -18.04 20.38 -4.26
N ASN A 241 -19.27 20.86 -4.44
CA ASN A 241 -20.41 20.43 -3.64
C ASN A 241 -20.75 18.94 -3.84
N ASP A 242 -20.62 18.43 -5.06
CA ASP A 242 -20.87 17.01 -5.35
C ASP A 242 -19.81 16.15 -4.65
N ILE A 243 -18.53 16.51 -4.84
CA ILE A 243 -17.39 15.82 -4.21
C ILE A 243 -17.51 15.87 -2.68
N LYS A 244 -17.81 17.04 -2.13
CA LYS A 244 -18.00 17.25 -0.69
C LYS A 244 -19.05 16.30 -0.14
N GLN A 245 -20.22 16.22 -0.78
CA GLN A 245 -21.28 15.32 -0.36
C GLN A 245 -20.83 13.86 -0.41
N THR A 246 -20.19 13.44 -1.51
CA THR A 246 -19.64 12.08 -1.66
C THR A 246 -18.60 11.75 -0.58
N VAL A 247 -17.69 12.66 -0.24
CA VAL A 247 -16.68 12.47 0.83
C VAL A 247 -17.36 12.31 2.20
N LEU A 248 -18.38 13.12 2.50
CA LEU A 248 -19.12 13.02 3.77
C LEU A 248 -19.90 11.71 3.88
N ASP A 249 -20.57 11.29 2.80
CA ASP A 249 -21.28 9.99 2.78
C ASP A 249 -20.30 8.81 2.94
N LEU A 250 -19.16 8.85 2.24
CA LEU A 250 -18.09 7.86 2.42
C LEU A 250 -17.55 7.88 3.86
N TYR A 251 -17.38 9.06 4.45
CA TYR A 251 -16.89 9.19 5.81
C TYR A 251 -17.84 8.57 6.84
N GLU A 252 -19.14 8.86 6.75
CA GLU A 252 -20.14 8.32 7.66
C GLU A 252 -20.18 6.79 7.62
N ILE A 253 -20.22 6.20 6.44
CA ILE A 253 -20.19 4.74 6.29
C ILE A 253 -18.85 4.17 6.77
N SER A 254 -17.72 4.83 6.52
CA SER A 254 -16.41 4.35 6.99
C SER A 254 -16.31 4.25 8.52
N LYS A 255 -16.93 5.19 9.27
CA LYS A 255 -16.99 5.11 10.74
C LYS A 255 -17.76 3.88 11.20
N ILE A 256 -18.86 3.56 10.53
CA ILE A 256 -19.68 2.39 10.83
C ILE A 256 -18.90 1.12 10.54
N LEU A 257 -18.27 1.01 9.36
CA LEU A 257 -17.41 -0.13 9.01
C LEU A 257 -16.30 -0.35 10.04
N ARG A 258 -15.60 0.73 10.45
CA ARG A 258 -14.55 0.67 11.48
C ARG A 258 -15.08 0.17 12.81
N SER A 259 -16.25 0.64 13.23
CA SER A 259 -16.87 0.21 14.50
C SER A 259 -17.23 -1.27 14.53
N LYS A 260 -17.50 -1.89 13.37
CA LYS A 260 -17.84 -3.32 13.24
C LYS A 260 -16.62 -4.23 13.32
N ARG A 261 -15.40 -3.71 13.19
CA ARG A 261 -14.14 -4.48 13.25
C ARG A 261 -13.73 -4.84 14.69
N ILE A 262 -14.62 -5.54 15.39
CA ILE A 262 -14.37 -5.99 16.75
C ILE A 262 -13.18 -6.96 16.74
N GLY A 263 -12.19 -6.68 17.59
CA GLY A 263 -10.97 -7.47 17.73
C GLY A 263 -9.85 -7.15 16.74
N ALA A 264 -10.06 -6.23 15.79
CA ALA A 264 -8.96 -5.73 14.97
C ALA A 264 -7.98 -4.89 15.82
N LEU A 265 -6.69 -5.08 15.58
CA LEU A 265 -5.60 -4.46 16.31
C LEU A 265 -4.98 -3.31 15.51
N THR A 266 -5.00 -2.11 16.09
CA THR A 266 -4.26 -0.96 15.58
C THR A 266 -2.95 -0.80 16.35
N LEU A 267 -1.90 -1.50 15.89
CA LEU A 267 -0.58 -1.49 16.53
C LEU A 267 0.41 -0.59 15.79
N ASN A 268 -0.05 0.61 15.42
CA ASN A 268 0.76 1.54 14.64
C ASN A 268 1.94 2.07 15.47
N GLN A 269 3.15 1.88 14.95
CA GLN A 269 4.34 2.53 15.47
C GLN A 269 4.45 3.96 14.93
N PRO A 270 5.06 4.90 15.67
CA PRO A 270 5.32 6.24 15.16
C PRO A 270 6.14 6.18 13.88
N LYS A 271 5.65 6.82 12.82
CA LYS A 271 6.37 6.99 11.55
C LYS A 271 6.85 8.43 11.43
N LEU A 272 8.06 8.64 10.91
CA LEU A 272 8.57 9.97 10.62
C LEU A 272 8.18 10.40 9.22
N GLN A 273 7.86 11.68 9.06
CA GLN A 273 7.67 12.35 7.79
C GLN A 273 8.69 13.49 7.68
N TYR A 274 9.38 13.56 6.55
CA TYR A 274 10.42 14.56 6.30
C TYR A 274 9.92 15.62 5.32
N GLN A 275 10.31 16.87 5.56
CA GLN A 275 10.21 17.93 4.57
C GLN A 275 11.52 18.02 3.81
N ILE A 276 11.50 17.73 2.51
CA ILE A 276 12.69 17.68 1.67
C ILE A 276 12.86 19.00 0.92
N LYS A 277 14.11 19.50 0.85
CA LYS A 277 14.44 20.64 -0.02
C LYS A 277 14.34 20.21 -1.49
N PRO A 278 13.53 20.89 -2.33
CA PRO A 278 13.27 20.45 -3.71
C PRO A 278 14.51 20.19 -4.56
N ASP A 279 15.57 20.99 -4.40
CA ASP A 279 16.74 20.93 -5.29
C ASP A 279 17.87 20.01 -4.79
N SER A 280 18.00 19.82 -3.47
CA SER A 280 19.15 19.11 -2.90
C SER A 280 18.82 17.73 -2.36
N LYS A 281 17.54 17.33 -2.32
CA LYS A 281 17.07 16.08 -1.70
C LYS A 281 17.46 15.91 -0.22
N ILE A 282 17.86 17.01 0.43
CA ILE A 282 18.26 17.03 1.85
C ILE A 282 17.01 17.27 2.71
N PRO A 283 16.80 16.51 3.80
CA PRO A 283 15.73 16.78 4.75
C PRO A 283 16.00 18.08 5.52
N LEU A 284 15.02 19.00 5.50
CA LEU A 284 15.03 20.28 6.22
C LEU A 284 14.48 20.14 7.64
N SER A 285 13.43 19.35 7.79
CA SER A 285 12.74 19.13 9.06
C SER A 285 12.08 17.74 9.04
N PHE A 286 11.69 17.26 10.21
CA PHE A 286 10.89 16.05 10.36
C PHE A 286 9.76 16.27 11.36
N SER A 287 8.70 15.48 11.21
CA SER A 287 7.57 15.42 12.12
C SER A 287 7.08 13.98 12.26
N ILE A 288 6.28 13.71 13.30
CA ILE A 288 5.61 12.41 13.42
C ILE A 288 4.39 12.43 12.51
N TYR A 289 4.31 11.48 11.58
CA TYR A 289 3.16 11.31 10.71
C TYR A 289 1.92 11.00 11.54
N GLN A 290 0.88 11.83 11.37
CA GLN A 290 -0.40 11.66 12.05
C GLN A 290 -1.42 11.10 11.07
N GLN A 291 -1.96 9.92 11.39
CA GLN A 291 -3.07 9.35 10.64
C GLN A 291 -4.35 10.10 11.02
N LYS A 292 -4.97 10.74 10.04
CA LYS A 292 -6.20 11.53 10.20
C LYS A 292 -7.44 10.71 9.84
N GLU A 293 -8.63 11.27 10.03
CA GLU A 293 -9.89 10.59 9.68
C GLU A 293 -10.02 10.34 8.18
N SER A 294 -9.48 11.23 7.33
CA SER A 294 -9.41 11.01 5.88
C SER A 294 -8.55 9.80 5.50
N ASN A 295 -7.44 9.53 6.22
CA ASN A 295 -6.66 8.31 6.00
C ASN A 295 -7.46 7.07 6.36
N ARG A 296 -8.16 7.12 7.50
CA ARG A 296 -8.96 5.99 7.96
C ARG A 296 -10.20 5.76 7.10
N LEU A 297 -10.74 6.80 6.45
CA LEU A 297 -11.81 6.67 5.46
C LEU A 297 -11.38 5.76 4.33
N VAL A 298 -10.25 6.07 3.67
CA VAL A 298 -9.72 5.25 2.57
C VAL A 298 -9.35 3.85 3.06
N GLU A 299 -8.70 3.75 4.23
CA GLU A 299 -8.32 2.46 4.83
C GLU A 299 -9.48 1.48 4.94
N GLU A 300 -10.66 1.90 5.41
CA GLU A 300 -11.79 0.98 5.59
C GLU A 300 -12.32 0.42 4.25
N TYR A 301 -12.37 1.23 3.20
CA TYR A 301 -12.81 0.78 1.89
C TYR A 301 -11.79 -0.14 1.21
N MET A 302 -10.49 0.16 1.37
CA MET A 302 -9.43 -0.71 0.87
C MET A 302 -9.42 -2.06 1.60
N LEU A 303 -9.58 -2.06 2.93
CA LEU A 303 -9.69 -3.29 3.69
C LEU A 303 -10.92 -4.09 3.29
N LEU A 304 -12.07 -3.44 3.11
CA LEU A 304 -13.29 -4.10 2.66
C LEU A 304 -13.09 -4.74 1.27
N ALA A 305 -12.55 -3.99 0.30
CA ALA A 305 -12.26 -4.52 -1.03
C ALA A 305 -11.32 -5.75 -0.95
N ASN A 306 -10.23 -5.65 -0.20
CA ASN A 306 -9.26 -6.74 -0.02
C ASN A 306 -9.90 -7.99 0.62
N MET A 307 -10.75 -7.82 1.65
CA MET A 307 -11.45 -8.93 2.31
C MET A 307 -12.47 -9.59 1.39
N GLN A 308 -13.25 -8.78 0.66
CA GLN A 308 -14.30 -9.28 -0.22
C GLN A 308 -13.74 -10.00 -1.44
N VAL A 309 -12.65 -9.49 -2.04
CA VAL A 309 -11.91 -10.20 -3.11
C VAL A 309 -11.34 -11.51 -2.58
N ALA A 310 -10.68 -11.51 -1.41
CA ALA A 310 -10.18 -12.74 -0.81
C ALA A 310 -11.29 -13.78 -0.59
N ARG A 311 -12.44 -13.35 -0.05
CA ARG A 311 -13.62 -14.21 0.16
C ARG A 311 -14.12 -14.76 -1.18
N LYS A 312 -14.28 -13.92 -2.20
CA LYS A 312 -14.75 -14.32 -3.52
C LYS A 312 -13.84 -15.39 -4.15
N LEU A 313 -12.54 -15.17 -4.11
CA LEU A 313 -11.54 -16.09 -4.67
C LEU A 313 -11.52 -17.42 -3.91
N CYS A 314 -11.47 -17.38 -2.57
CA CYS A 314 -11.47 -18.60 -1.76
C CYS A 314 -12.74 -19.45 -1.93
N LEU A 315 -13.90 -18.82 -2.13
CA LEU A 315 -15.17 -19.53 -2.33
C LEU A 315 -15.36 -20.02 -3.78
N THR A 316 -14.44 -19.71 -4.70
CA THR A 316 -14.48 -20.17 -6.08
C THR A 316 -13.70 -21.48 -6.21
N GLU A 317 -14.38 -22.62 -6.08
CA GLU A 317 -13.78 -23.96 -6.02
C GLU A 317 -12.78 -24.25 -7.15
N SER A 318 -13.05 -23.79 -8.38
CA SER A 318 -12.20 -24.07 -9.54
C SER A 318 -10.81 -23.44 -9.48
N ILE A 319 -10.60 -22.42 -8.64
CA ILE A 319 -9.34 -21.70 -8.53
C ILE A 319 -8.78 -21.67 -7.10
N HIS A 320 -9.47 -22.26 -6.13
CA HIS A 320 -9.13 -22.20 -4.70
C HIS A 320 -7.64 -22.44 -4.45
N ASP A 321 -7.10 -23.53 -4.99
CA ASP A 321 -5.69 -23.93 -4.80
C ASP A 321 -4.67 -22.96 -5.40
N LYS A 322 -5.09 -21.99 -6.22
CA LYS A 322 -4.21 -21.01 -6.89
C LYS A 322 -4.34 -19.61 -6.30
N VAL A 323 -5.21 -19.42 -5.30
CA VAL A 323 -5.46 -18.10 -4.71
C VAL A 323 -4.27 -17.66 -3.87
N ILE A 324 -3.78 -16.44 -4.15
CA ILE A 324 -2.80 -15.77 -3.30
C ILE A 324 -3.55 -15.03 -2.19
N LEU A 325 -3.27 -15.42 -0.95
CA LEU A 325 -3.77 -14.80 0.27
C LEU A 325 -2.64 -14.13 1.03
N ARG A 326 -3.01 -13.28 1.97
CA ARG A 326 -2.10 -12.65 2.94
C ARG A 326 -2.60 -12.94 4.35
N ARG A 327 -1.91 -13.85 5.03
CA ARG A 327 -2.23 -14.25 6.40
C ARG A 327 -1.35 -13.53 7.41
N HIS A 328 -1.81 -13.45 8.65
CA HIS A 328 -1.02 -12.93 9.77
C HIS A 328 -1.11 -13.93 10.91
N PRO A 329 -0.03 -14.70 11.15
CA PRO A 329 0.04 -15.62 12.28
C PRO A 329 -0.20 -14.94 13.63
N PRO A 330 -0.61 -15.68 14.66
CA PRO A 330 -0.66 -15.14 16.02
C PRO A 330 0.73 -14.72 16.53
N PRO A 331 0.80 -13.93 17.62
CA PRO A 331 2.06 -13.47 18.19
C PRO A 331 2.98 -14.64 18.58
N ASN A 332 4.29 -14.40 18.59
CA ASN A 332 5.24 -15.37 19.13
C ASN A 332 4.95 -15.59 20.62
N SER A 333 4.68 -16.85 21.00
CA SER A 333 4.23 -17.19 22.35
C SER A 333 5.23 -16.78 23.44
N THR A 334 6.52 -17.02 23.23
CA THR A 334 7.58 -16.64 24.18
C THR A 334 7.69 -15.11 24.32
N ALA A 335 7.71 -14.38 23.21
CA ALA A 335 7.79 -12.92 23.21
C ALA A 335 6.55 -12.31 23.88
N LEU A 336 5.35 -12.81 23.55
CA LEU A 336 4.10 -12.37 24.14
C LEU A 336 4.06 -12.62 25.64
N GLN A 337 4.47 -13.81 26.12
CA GLN A 337 4.51 -14.10 27.55
C GLN A 337 5.46 -13.18 28.32
N ASN A 338 6.61 -12.85 27.73
CA ASN A 338 7.54 -11.87 28.32
C ASN A 338 6.91 -10.48 28.38
N THR A 339 6.23 -10.04 27.31
CA THR A 339 5.48 -8.78 27.30
C THR A 339 4.38 -8.78 28.37
N ILE A 340 3.58 -9.84 28.49
CA ILE A 340 2.53 -9.96 29.51
C ILE A 340 3.11 -9.87 30.93
N LYS A 341 4.25 -10.49 31.21
CA LYS A 341 4.93 -10.37 32.52
C LYS A 341 5.31 -8.92 32.84
N ILE A 342 5.84 -8.19 31.86
CA ILE A 342 6.19 -6.77 32.01
C ILE A 342 4.91 -5.96 32.29
N LEU A 343 3.85 -6.18 31.51
CA LEU A 343 2.58 -5.48 31.67
C LEU A 343 1.94 -5.74 33.03
N LYS A 344 1.99 -6.98 33.51
CA LYS A 344 1.50 -7.34 34.85
C LYS A 344 2.24 -6.60 35.96
N SER A 345 3.55 -6.39 35.81
CA SER A 345 4.33 -5.62 36.79
C SER A 345 3.93 -4.15 36.91
N VAL A 346 3.29 -3.58 35.88
CA VAL A 346 2.76 -2.22 35.86
C VAL A 346 1.24 -2.18 36.05
N GLY A 347 0.62 -3.28 36.49
CA GLY A 347 -0.81 -3.37 36.81
C GLY A 347 -1.74 -3.59 35.60
N ILE A 348 -1.21 -3.96 34.43
CA ILE A 348 -2.01 -4.24 33.23
C ILE A 348 -2.08 -5.75 33.02
N GLU A 349 -3.27 -6.34 33.17
CA GLU A 349 -3.49 -7.77 32.96
C GLU A 349 -4.07 -8.05 31.56
N ILE A 350 -3.39 -8.92 30.79
CA ILE A 350 -3.80 -9.33 29.44
C ILE A 350 -3.57 -10.83 29.30
N ASP A 351 -4.56 -11.58 28.80
CA ASP A 351 -4.44 -13.01 28.50
C ASP A 351 -3.66 -13.24 27.19
N GLY A 352 -3.94 -12.42 26.17
CA GLY A 352 -3.19 -12.41 24.91
C GLY A 352 -3.49 -13.59 23.97
N LYS A 353 -4.52 -14.39 24.29
CA LYS A 353 -4.90 -15.59 23.51
C LYS A 353 -5.56 -15.24 22.18
N SER A 354 -6.26 -14.11 22.11
CA SER A 354 -6.91 -13.63 20.90
C SER A 354 -6.57 -12.16 20.63
N SER A 355 -6.74 -11.75 19.37
CA SER A 355 -6.64 -10.33 18.99
C SER A 355 -7.72 -9.49 19.68
N ASP A 356 -8.91 -10.05 19.94
CA ASP A 356 -9.96 -9.38 20.70
C ASP A 356 -9.58 -9.09 22.16
N ASP A 357 -8.93 -10.03 22.85
CA ASP A 357 -8.44 -9.80 24.22
C ASP A 357 -7.42 -8.66 24.26
N ILE A 358 -6.50 -8.64 23.29
CA ILE A 358 -5.50 -7.59 23.16
C ILE A 358 -6.18 -6.24 22.84
N ALA A 359 -7.15 -6.23 21.92
CA ALA A 359 -7.89 -5.02 21.56
C ALA A 359 -8.69 -4.45 22.73
N LYS A 360 -9.33 -5.30 23.54
CA LYS A 360 -10.03 -4.91 24.78
C LYS A 360 -9.06 -4.29 25.79
N ALA A 361 -7.90 -4.92 26.01
CA ALA A 361 -6.91 -4.40 26.93
C ALA A 361 -6.40 -3.01 26.50
N ILE A 362 -6.11 -2.81 25.21
CA ILE A 362 -5.69 -1.49 24.68
C ILE A 362 -6.80 -0.43 24.86
N ARG A 363 -8.07 -0.80 24.65
CA ARG A 363 -9.21 0.12 24.80
C ARG A 363 -9.45 0.54 26.25
N ASN A 364 -9.18 -0.34 27.21
CA ASN A 364 -9.39 -0.05 28.63
C ASN A 364 -8.33 0.88 29.24
N ILE A 365 -7.27 1.21 28.52
CA ILE A 365 -6.25 2.15 28.98
C ILE A 365 -6.63 3.58 28.58
N GLU A 366 -6.99 4.39 29.57
CA GLU A 366 -7.34 5.80 29.38
C GLU A 366 -6.12 6.70 29.11
N ASN A 367 -4.98 6.40 29.74
CA ASN A 367 -3.77 7.20 29.58
C ASN A 367 -3.09 6.93 28.24
N GLU A 368 -3.12 7.91 27.33
CA GLU A 368 -2.58 7.77 25.97
C GLU A 368 -1.07 7.45 25.91
N SER A 369 -0.26 7.95 26.84
CA SER A 369 1.17 7.61 26.90
C SER A 369 1.39 6.13 27.25
N THR A 370 0.62 5.63 28.22
CA THR A 370 0.64 4.22 28.63
C THR A 370 0.15 3.32 27.50
N LYS A 371 -0.91 3.74 26.80
CA LYS A 371 -1.45 3.04 25.64
C LYS A 371 -0.44 2.93 24.49
N LYS A 372 0.29 4.00 24.18
CA LYS A 372 1.37 3.98 23.18
C LYS A 372 2.50 3.03 23.57
N LEU A 373 2.90 3.04 24.84
CA LEU A 373 3.92 2.10 25.35
C LEU A 373 3.43 0.65 25.24
N LEU A 374 2.18 0.37 25.64
CA LEU A 374 1.57 -0.94 25.48
C LEU A 374 1.59 -1.40 24.02
N ILE A 375 1.12 -0.54 23.10
CA ILE A 375 1.12 -0.82 21.66
C ILE A 375 2.53 -1.16 21.17
N HIS A 376 3.54 -0.40 21.59
CA HIS A 376 4.93 -0.64 21.20
C HIS A 376 5.46 -1.99 21.73
N LEU A 377 5.15 -2.35 22.97
CA LEU A 377 5.56 -3.63 23.56
C LEU A 377 4.85 -4.83 22.93
N LEU A 378 3.54 -4.69 22.66
CA LEU A 378 2.76 -5.73 21.97
C LEU A 378 3.24 -5.91 20.53
N ALA A 379 3.53 -4.82 19.82
CA ALA A 379 4.04 -4.88 18.44
C ALA A 379 5.32 -5.73 18.33
N LYS A 380 6.20 -5.72 19.36
CA LYS A 380 7.40 -6.57 19.40
C LYS A 380 7.11 -8.06 19.54
N SER A 381 5.93 -8.42 20.03
CA SER A 381 5.50 -9.83 20.13
C SER A 381 4.80 -10.34 18.86
N MET A 382 4.31 -9.43 18.00
CA MET A 382 3.61 -9.78 16.77
C MET A 382 4.57 -10.42 15.77
N GLN A 383 4.04 -11.31 14.94
CA GLN A 383 4.76 -11.86 13.81
C GLN A 383 4.53 -11.00 12.56
N LEU A 384 5.33 -11.20 11.51
CA LEU A 384 5.08 -10.54 10.23
C LEU A 384 3.90 -11.21 9.52
N ALA A 385 3.05 -10.41 8.87
CA ALA A 385 2.08 -10.92 7.91
C ALA A 385 2.80 -11.40 6.65
N ILE A 386 2.39 -12.55 6.12
CA ILE A 386 3.04 -13.22 4.99
C ILE A 386 2.04 -13.55 3.89
N TYR A 387 2.50 -13.50 2.64
CA TYR A 387 1.72 -14.06 1.53
C TYR A 387 1.81 -15.58 1.56
N CYS A 388 0.74 -16.23 1.12
CA CYS A 388 0.66 -17.68 0.96
C CYS A 388 -0.28 -18.02 -0.19
N CYS A 389 0.06 -19.07 -0.94
CA CYS A 389 -0.91 -19.73 -1.82
C CYS A 389 -1.83 -20.58 -0.95
N ALA A 390 -3.13 -20.60 -1.24
CA ALA A 390 -4.10 -21.37 -0.46
C ALA A 390 -3.69 -22.85 -0.36
N SER A 391 -3.31 -23.48 -1.48
CA SER A 391 -2.85 -24.88 -1.51
C SER A 391 -1.63 -25.21 -0.66
N CYS A 392 -0.83 -24.20 -0.27
CA CYS A 392 0.42 -24.41 0.46
C CYS A 392 0.24 -24.41 1.98
N VAL A 393 -0.94 -24.09 2.49
CA VAL A 393 -1.22 -24.01 3.92
C VAL A 393 -2.57 -24.65 4.24
N PRO A 394 -2.73 -25.34 5.38
CA PRO A 394 -4.03 -25.88 5.78
C PRO A 394 -5.10 -24.79 5.92
N ASP A 395 -6.36 -25.13 5.63
CA ASP A 395 -7.46 -24.15 5.60
C ASP A 395 -7.67 -23.39 6.92
N ASN A 396 -7.32 -24.02 8.03
CA ASN A 396 -7.47 -23.45 9.37
C ASN A 396 -6.41 -22.39 9.72
N ILE A 397 -5.46 -22.06 8.82
CA ILE A 397 -4.40 -21.08 9.09
C ILE A 397 -4.36 -19.87 8.14
N TYR A 398 -5.40 -19.65 7.33
CA TYR A 398 -5.52 -18.46 6.47
C TYR A 398 -5.75 -17.15 7.23
N SER A 399 -6.20 -17.24 8.49
CA SER A 399 -6.66 -16.08 9.26
C SER A 399 -5.59 -15.00 9.41
N HIS A 400 -6.08 -13.76 9.47
CA HIS A 400 -5.26 -12.59 9.67
C HIS A 400 -5.44 -12.07 11.11
N PHE A 401 -4.56 -12.50 12.02
CA PHE A 401 -4.66 -12.25 13.47
C PHE A 401 -4.99 -10.79 13.81
N ALA A 402 -4.19 -9.84 13.33
CA ALA A 402 -4.40 -8.41 13.65
C ALA A 402 -5.64 -7.78 13.01
N LEU A 403 -6.18 -8.35 11.93
CA LEU A 403 -7.43 -7.83 11.34
C LEU A 403 -8.65 -8.57 11.91
N ASN A 404 -8.43 -9.70 12.56
CA ASN A 404 -9.45 -10.59 13.10
C ASN A 404 -10.44 -11.06 12.03
N VAL A 405 -9.91 -11.55 10.90
CA VAL A 405 -10.71 -12.06 9.76
C VAL A 405 -10.14 -13.36 9.23
N ASP A 406 -11.00 -14.18 8.63
CA ASP A 406 -10.66 -15.51 8.12
C ASP A 406 -9.84 -15.44 6.82
N PHE A 407 -10.21 -14.53 5.92
CA PHE A 407 -9.57 -14.36 4.62
C PHE A 407 -9.17 -12.91 4.39
N TYR A 408 -7.94 -12.72 3.93
CA TYR A 408 -7.42 -11.42 3.53
C TYR A 408 -6.43 -11.61 2.38
N THR A 409 -6.40 -10.66 1.46
CA THR A 409 -5.39 -10.59 0.40
C THR A 409 -5.04 -9.13 0.13
N HIS A 410 -4.17 -8.88 -0.83
CA HIS A 410 -4.01 -7.55 -1.38
C HIS A 410 -4.49 -7.52 -2.83
N PHE A 411 -5.27 -6.49 -3.13
CA PHE A 411 -5.90 -6.25 -4.42
C PHE A 411 -5.78 -4.77 -4.83
N THR A 412 -5.69 -3.86 -3.86
CA THR A 412 -5.95 -2.44 -4.07
C THR A 412 -4.74 -1.60 -4.44
N SER A 413 -3.58 -2.18 -4.74
CA SER A 413 -2.38 -1.41 -5.12
C SER A 413 -1.45 -2.12 -6.13
N PRO A 414 -1.98 -2.52 -7.30
CA PRO A 414 -1.22 -3.29 -8.29
C PRO A 414 -0.14 -2.51 -9.02
N ILE A 415 -0.11 -1.17 -8.97
CA ILE A 415 1.00 -0.38 -9.54
C ILE A 415 2.30 -0.63 -8.76
N ARG A 416 2.19 -0.93 -7.47
CA ARG A 416 3.31 -1.00 -6.53
C ARG A 416 3.46 -2.33 -5.79
N ARG A 417 2.59 -3.31 -6.03
CA ARG A 417 2.65 -4.66 -5.44
C ARG A 417 2.31 -5.73 -6.46
N TYR A 418 3.25 -6.63 -6.72
CA TYR A 418 3.08 -7.75 -7.64
C TYR A 418 2.01 -8.77 -7.18
N PRO A 419 1.86 -9.08 -5.86
CA PRO A 419 0.78 -9.94 -5.41
C PRO A 419 -0.62 -9.46 -5.83
N ASP A 420 -0.83 -8.14 -5.89
CA ASP A 420 -2.10 -7.56 -6.31
C ASP A 420 -2.34 -7.80 -7.82
N ILE A 421 -1.28 -7.79 -8.64
CA ILE A 421 -1.36 -8.17 -10.08
C ILE A 421 -1.78 -9.64 -10.22
N LEU A 422 -1.21 -10.54 -9.41
CA LEU A 422 -1.61 -11.96 -9.41
C LEU A 422 -3.07 -12.14 -9.01
N VAL A 423 -3.54 -11.38 -8.01
CA VAL A 423 -4.94 -11.39 -7.57
C VAL A 423 -5.86 -10.81 -8.65
N HIS A 424 -5.44 -9.79 -9.41
CA HIS A 424 -6.24 -9.24 -10.53
C HIS A 424 -6.39 -10.22 -11.70
N ARG A 425 -5.42 -11.12 -11.90
CA ARG A 425 -5.46 -12.17 -12.94
C ARG A 425 -6.37 -13.34 -12.58
N SER A 426 -6.52 -13.60 -11.27
CA SER A 426 -7.36 -14.67 -10.72
C SER A 426 -8.84 -14.32 -10.83
#